data_AF-A0A1Q9RYL8-F1
#
_entry.id   AF-A0A1Q9RYL8-F1
#
_cell.length_a   1.000
_cell.length_b   1.000
_cell.length_c   1.000
_cell.angle_alpha   90.00
_cell.angle_beta   90.00
_cell.angle_gamma   90.00
#
_symmetry.space_group_name_H-M   'P 1'
#
loop_
_entity.id
_entity.type
_entity.pdbx_description
1 polymer ?
#
loop_
_entity_poly.entity_id
_entity_poly.type
_entity_poly.pdbx_seq_one_letter_code
_entity_poly.pdbx_strand_id
1 'polypeptide(L)' 'MGRGRAKAKQTKVARELKYSSPTMDLDALQREIGSAAPRNGEAEDDYADPYAPTEDDEDEAAQRRYR' A
#
# COMPACT_ATOMS: atom_id res chain seq x y z
N MET A 1 -24.02 34.71 12.18
CA MET A 1 -24.78 34.29 10.97
C MET A 1 -23.92 33.64 9.86
N GLY A 2 -22.81 32.94 10.16
CA GLY A 2 -21.90 32.42 9.10
C GLY A 2 -21.78 30.89 8.97
N ARG A 3 -22.21 30.11 9.97
CA ARG A 3 -21.92 28.67 10.03
C ARG A 3 -22.66 27.81 8.98
N GLY A 4 -23.88 28.17 8.61
CA GLY A 4 -24.67 27.41 7.62
C GLY A 4 -24.04 27.40 6.22
N ARG A 5 -23.48 28.54 5.79
CA ARG A 5 -22.81 28.67 4.49
C ARG A 5 -21.50 27.88 4.45
N ALA A 6 -20.72 27.92 5.54
CA ALA A 6 -19.50 27.13 5.66
C ALA A 6 -19.81 25.63 5.62
N LYS A 7 -20.81 25.17 6.38
CA LYS A 7 -21.24 23.76 6.38
C LYS A 7 -21.70 23.30 5.00
N ALA A 8 -22.51 24.10 4.30
CA ALA A 8 -22.95 23.79 2.95
C ALA A 8 -21.79 23.67 1.95
N LYS A 9 -20.81 24.59 2.02
CA LYS A 9 -19.59 24.52 1.19
C LYS A 9 -18.79 23.24 1.47
N GLN A 10 -18.60 22.89 2.74
CA GLN A 10 -17.86 21.67 3.11
C GLN A 10 -18.57 20.40 2.64
N THR A 11 -19.90 20.30 2.78
CA THR A 11 -20.65 19.14 2.28
C THR A 11 -20.54 19.00 0.76
N LYS A 12 -20.53 20.11 0.01
CA LYS A 12 -20.35 20.10 -1.44
C LYS A 12 -18.96 19.55 -1.81
N VAL A 13 -17.91 20.09 -1.21
CA VAL A 13 -16.52 19.66 -1.43
C VAL A 13 -16.33 18.18 -1.06
N ALA A 14 -16.85 17.76 0.09
CA ALA A 14 -16.75 16.37 0.52
C ALA A 14 -17.47 15.40 -0.44
N ARG A 15 -18.63 15.80 -0.98
CA ARG A 15 -19.34 15.00 -1.98
C ARG A 15 -18.55 14.90 -3.29
N GLU A 16 -17.98 16.01 -3.74
CA GLU A 16 -17.12 16.06 -4.92
C GLU A 16 -15.90 15.15 -4.73
N LEU A 17 -15.22 15.22 -3.59
CA LEU A 17 -14.09 14.33 -3.30
C LEU A 17 -14.48 12.85 -3.19
N LYS A 18 -15.64 12.55 -2.58
CA LYS A 18 -16.11 11.17 -2.41
C LYS A 18 -16.48 10.51 -3.74
N TYR A 19 -17.09 11.26 -4.66
CA TYR A 19 -17.60 10.72 -5.92
C TYR A 19 -16.80 11.18 -7.14
N SER A 20 -15.74 11.94 -6.96
CA SER A 20 -14.74 12.17 -8.00
C SER A 20 -13.98 10.86 -8.19
N SER A 21 -14.20 10.22 -9.33
CA SER A 21 -13.30 9.20 -9.82
C SER A 21 -12.17 9.93 -10.54
N PRO A 22 -10.92 9.81 -10.07
CA PRO A 22 -9.80 10.36 -10.81
C PRO A 22 -9.74 9.70 -12.18
N THR A 23 -9.75 10.49 -13.24
CA THR A 23 -9.39 10.00 -14.58
C THR A 23 -7.89 9.75 -14.56
N MET A 24 -7.48 8.50 -14.39
CA MET A 24 -6.08 8.11 -14.44
C MET A 24 -5.68 7.82 -15.89
N ASP A 25 -4.54 8.33 -16.31
CA ASP A 25 -3.92 7.94 -17.59
C ASP A 25 -3.32 6.53 -17.43
N LEU A 26 -4.09 5.53 -17.88
CA LEU A 26 -3.69 4.13 -17.80
C LEU A 26 -2.45 3.84 -18.65
N ASP A 27 -2.24 4.57 -19.74
CA ASP A 27 -1.08 4.39 -20.62
C ASP A 27 0.21 4.89 -19.92
N ALA A 28 0.13 6.01 -19.20
CA ALA A 28 1.23 6.50 -18.38
C ALA A 28 1.56 5.53 -17.23
N LEU A 29 0.53 5.04 -16.52
CA LEU A 29 0.69 4.07 -15.43
C LEU A 29 1.31 2.76 -15.91
N GLN A 30 0.86 2.24 -17.05
CA GLN A 30 1.40 1.01 -17.63
C GLN A 30 2.87 1.18 -18.03
N ARG A 31 3.27 2.35 -18.54
CA ARG A 31 4.68 2.65 -18.84
C ARG A 31 5.52 2.66 -17.58
N GLU A 32 5.06 3.28 -16.50
CA GLU A 32 5.78 3.33 -15.23
C GLU A 32 5.98 1.93 -14.65
N ILE A 33 4.90 1.15 -14.52
CA ILE A 33 4.93 -0.23 -14.01
C ILE A 33 5.76 -1.14 -14.92
N GLY A 34 5.56 -1.06 -16.24
CA GLY A 34 6.29 -1.86 -17.22
C GLY A 34 7.77 -1.51 -17.32
N SER A 35 8.15 -0.26 -17.01
CA SER A 35 9.55 0.17 -16.94
C SER A 35 10.24 -0.22 -15.63
N ALA A 36 9.47 -0.45 -14.57
CA ALA A 36 9.95 -0.93 -13.27
C ALA A 36 10.05 -2.47 -13.20
N ALA A 37 9.62 -3.21 -14.23
CA ALA A 37 9.87 -4.64 -14.30
C ALA A 37 11.40 -4.87 -14.37
N PRO A 38 12.02 -5.53 -13.37
CA PRO A 38 13.43 -5.79 -13.40
C PRO A 38 13.71 -6.75 -14.56
N ARG A 39 14.38 -6.21 -15.57
CA ARG A 39 15.10 -6.94 -16.61
C ARG A 39 16.03 -7.97 -15.95
N ASN A 40 15.53 -9.20 -15.82
CA ASN A 40 16.26 -10.44 -15.51
C ASN A 40 17.28 -10.37 -14.35
N GLY A 41 16.98 -10.98 -13.20
CA GLY A 41 18.07 -11.46 -12.33
C GLY A 41 17.78 -11.67 -10.84
N GLU A 42 17.29 -10.66 -10.11
CA GLU A 42 17.43 -10.63 -8.65
C GLU A 42 16.18 -10.16 -7.89
N ALA A 43 14.97 -10.55 -8.31
CA ALA A 43 13.72 -10.09 -7.69
C ALA A 43 13.15 -11.01 -6.59
N GLU A 44 13.95 -11.91 -6.01
CA GLU A 44 13.50 -12.81 -4.94
C GLU A 44 13.78 -12.27 -3.53
N ASP A 45 14.65 -11.26 -3.38
CA ASP A 45 15.08 -10.75 -2.06
C ASP A 45 14.21 -9.59 -1.54
N ASP A 46 13.64 -8.76 -2.41
CA ASP A 46 12.85 -7.57 -2.02
C ASP A 46 11.47 -7.90 -1.39
N TYR A 47 11.05 -9.18 -1.45
CA TYR A 47 9.81 -9.66 -0.82
C TYR A 47 10.06 -10.47 0.46
N ALA A 48 11.30 -10.54 0.95
CA ALA A 48 11.58 -11.14 2.24
C ALA A 48 10.92 -10.29 3.34
N ASP A 49 10.00 -10.90 4.11
CA ASP A 49 9.43 -10.26 5.29
C ASP A 49 10.55 -10.08 6.32
N PRO A 50 10.93 -8.85 6.69
CA PRO A 50 11.99 -8.61 7.68
C PRO A 50 11.62 -9.10 9.08
N TYR A 51 10.37 -9.53 9.29
CA TYR A 51 9.88 -10.16 10.51
C TYR A 51 9.62 -11.65 10.36
N ALA A 52 9.97 -12.28 9.22
CA ALA A 52 9.92 -13.72 9.10
C ALA A 52 10.81 -14.35 10.19
N PRO A 53 10.30 -15.32 10.97
CA PRO A 53 11.12 -16.02 11.96
C PRO A 53 12.29 -16.68 11.24
N THR A 54 13.50 -16.49 11.76
CA THR A 54 14.67 -17.19 11.24
C THR A 54 14.65 -18.64 11.71
N GLU A 55 15.35 -19.54 11.02
CA GLU A 55 15.45 -20.96 11.43
C GLU A 55 15.92 -21.10 12.90
N ASP A 56 16.74 -20.17 13.38
CA ASP A 56 17.23 -20.10 14.76
C ASP A 56 16.11 -19.72 15.76
N ASP A 57 15.18 -18.84 15.37
CA ASP A 57 14.00 -18.48 16.18
C ASP A 57 12.99 -19.63 16.26
N GLU A 58 12.83 -20.39 15.17
CA GLU A 58 11.97 -21.57 15.13
C GLU A 58 12.50 -22.70 16.03
N ASP A 59 13.82 -22.92 16.02
CA ASP A 59 14.49 -23.88 16.87
C ASP A 59 14.40 -23.52 18.37
N GLU A 60 14.55 -22.25 18.76
CA GLU A 60 14.34 -21.82 20.15
C GLU A 60 12.87 -22.02 20.58
N ALA A 61 11.92 -21.70 19.71
CA ALA A 61 10.50 -21.87 19.98
C ALA A 61 10.12 -23.36 20.16
N ALA A 62 10.69 -24.24 19.33
CA ALA A 62 10.51 -25.67 19.44
C ALA A 62 11.10 -26.22 20.76
N GLN A 63 12.31 -25.78 21.13
CA GLN A 63 12.96 -26.19 22.37
C GLN A 63 12.19 -25.72 23.62
N ARG A 64 11.61 -24.50 23.59
CA ARG A 64 10.72 -24.02 24.66
C ARG A 64 9.42 -24.81 24.78
N ARG A 65 8.89 -25.35 23.68
CA ARG A 65 7.66 -26.17 23.71
C ARG A 65 7.87 -27.56 24.31
N TYR A 66 9.11 -28.06 24.35
CA TYR A 66 9.46 -29.36 24.91
C TYR A 66 9.92 -29.31 26.38
N ARG A 67 9.92 -28.13 27.00
CA ARG A 67 10.25 -27.93 28.41
C ARG A 67 9.00 -27.80 29.26
#